data_AF-A0A366EHA4-F1
#
_entry.id   AF-A0A366EHA4-F1
#
_cell.length_a   1.000
_cell.length_b   1.000
_cell.length_c   1.000
_cell.angle_alpha   90.00
_cell.angle_beta   90.00
_cell.angle_gamma   90.00
#
_symmetry.space_group_name_H-M   'P 1'
#
loop_
_entity.id
_entity.type
_entity.pdbx_description
1 polymer ?
#
loop_
_entity_poly.entity_id
_entity_poly.type
_entity_poly.pdbx_seq_one_letter_code
_entity_poly.pdbx_strand_id
1 'polypeptide(L)' 'MLKRYQLKSDFRGFQKGSLFYLIAESEYIGIKEYVLRTRDLSRRMMISEKEMDKYFILMK' A
#
# COMPACT_ATOMS: atom_id res chain seq x y z
N MET A 1 4.34 15.56 -3.84
CA MET A 1 3.14 14.98 -3.18
C MET A 1 3.38 13.50 -2.97
N LEU A 2 2.81 12.89 -1.91
CA LEU A 2 2.94 11.44 -1.65
C LEU A 2 2.21 10.62 -2.73
N LYS A 3 2.79 9.48 -3.14
CA LYS A 3 2.11 8.55 -4.05
C LYS A 3 0.86 7.99 -3.35
N ARG A 4 -0.25 7.88 -4.09
CA ARG A 4 -1.53 7.37 -3.59
C ARG A 4 -1.84 6.03 -4.24
N TYR A 5 -2.30 5.09 -3.44
CA TYR A 5 -2.71 3.76 -3.90
C TYR A 5 -4.14 3.47 -3.48
N GLN A 6 -4.83 2.68 -4.31
CA GLN A 6 -6.18 2.20 -4.02
C GLN A 6 -6.21 0.67 -4.01
N LEU A 7 -7.02 0.08 -3.12
CA LEU A 7 -7.27 -1.36 -3.12
C LEU A 7 -8.12 -1.82 -4.31
N LYS A 8 -7.63 -2.84 -5.03
CA LYS A 8 -8.31 -3.55 -6.12
C LYS A 8 -9.33 -4.59 -5.59
N SER A 9 -9.10 -5.12 -4.39
CA SER A 9 -9.95 -6.09 -3.69
C SER A 9 -9.78 -5.96 -2.17
N ASP A 10 -10.65 -6.62 -1.40
CA ASP A 10 -10.55 -6.64 0.07
C ASP A 10 -9.22 -7.24 0.52
N PHE A 11 -8.58 -6.60 1.50
CA PHE A 11 -7.26 -6.98 1.97
C PHE A 11 -7.05 -6.61 3.43
N ARG A 12 -6.67 -7.58 4.28
CA ARG A 12 -6.34 -7.40 5.72
C ARG A 12 -7.35 -6.54 6.49
N GLY A 13 -8.64 -6.74 6.24
CA GLY A 13 -9.73 -6.01 6.91
C GLY A 13 -10.03 -4.62 6.35
N PHE A 14 -9.42 -4.24 5.22
CA PHE A 14 -9.78 -3.07 4.44
C PHE A 14 -10.58 -3.48 3.22
N GLN A 15 -11.59 -2.68 2.88
CA GLN A 15 -12.47 -2.96 1.74
C GLN A 15 -11.86 -2.47 0.43
N LYS A 16 -12.22 -3.11 -0.68
CA LYS A 16 -11.95 -2.64 -2.05
C LYS A 16 -12.27 -1.15 -2.17
N GLY A 17 -11.38 -0.41 -2.84
CA GLY A 17 -11.53 1.03 -3.02
C GLY A 17 -10.94 1.89 -1.90
N SER A 18 -10.53 1.31 -0.76
CA SER A 18 -9.83 2.04 0.31
C SER A 18 -8.54 2.70 -0.21
N LEU A 19 -8.25 3.91 0.28
CA LEU A 19 -7.14 4.75 -0.18
C LEU A 19 -6.00 4.80 0.84
N PHE A 20 -4.79 4.73 0.30
CA PHE A 20 -3.55 4.72 1.07
C PHE A 20 -2.51 5.67 0.47
N TYR A 21 -1.65 6.21 1.33
CA TYR A 21 -0.43 6.90 0.95
C TYR A 21 0.76 5.95 1.09
N LEU A 22 1.67 5.97 0.11
CA LEU A 22 2.99 5.36 0.27
C LEU A 22 3.88 6.28 1.08
N ILE A 23 4.33 5.79 2.23
CA ILE A 23 5.15 6.56 3.18
C ILE A 23 6.62 6.15 3.10
N ALA A 24 6.90 4.88 2.82
CA ALA A 24 8.26 4.38 2.61
C ALA A 24 8.26 3.18 1.67
N GLU A 25 9.37 3.02 0.96
CA GLU A 25 9.72 1.87 0.12
C GLU A 25 11.16 1.49 0.46
N SER A 26 11.42 0.20 0.62
CA SER A 26 12.74 -0.33 0.97
C SER A 26 13.05 -1.54 0.09
N GLU A 27 14.30 -1.66 -0.34
CA GLU A 27 14.81 -2.83 -1.06
C GLU A 27 16.12 -3.29 -0.41
N TYR A 28 16.19 -4.56 -0.02
CA TYR A 28 17.39 -5.16 0.57
C TYR A 28 17.58 -6.58 0.04
N ILE A 29 18.72 -6.83 -0.61
CA ILE A 29 19.09 -8.12 -1.23
C ILE A 29 17.91 -8.67 -2.08
N GLY A 30 17.34 -7.82 -2.94
CA GLY A 30 16.24 -8.18 -3.84
C GLY A 30 14.87 -8.37 -3.17
N ILE A 31 14.74 -8.09 -1.87
CA ILE A 31 13.46 -8.11 -1.16
C ILE A 31 12.95 -6.67 -1.09
N LYS A 32 11.79 -6.41 -1.71
CA LYS A 32 11.10 -5.12 -1.65
C LYS A 32 9.92 -5.13 -0.69
N GLU A 33 9.86 -4.09 0.13
CA GLU A 33 8.78 -3.84 1.08
C GLU A 33 8.27 -2.40 1.01
N TYR A 34 6.98 -2.25 1.30
CA TYR A 34 6.27 -0.98 1.22
C TYR A 34 5.55 -0.69 2.52
N VAL A 35 5.61 0.57 2.96
CA VAL A 35 4.84 1.08 4.09
C VAL A 35 3.71 1.96 3.57
N LEU A 36 2.48 1.48 3.74
CA LEU A 36 1.26 2.18 3.38
C LEU A 36 0.56 2.71 4.64
N ARG A 37 -0.01 3.91 4.53
CA ARG A 37 -0.82 4.53 5.59
C ARG A 37 -2.19 4.89 5.03
N THR A 38 -3.27 4.65 5.79
CA THR A 38 -4.62 5.01 5.39
C THR A 38 -4.75 6.52 5.16
N ARG A 39 -5.70 6.93 4.32
CA ARG A 39 -5.94 8.35 4.00
C ARG A 39 -6.24 9.22 5.23
N ASP A 40 -6.94 8.65 6.21
CA ASP A 40 -7.27 9.29 7.50
C ASP A 40 -6.09 9.26 8.50
N LEU A 41 -4.94 8.71 8.08
CA LEU A 41 -3.72 8.58 8.86
C LEU A 41 -3.84 7.69 10.11
N SER A 42 -4.97 7.01 10.32
CA SER A 42 -5.24 6.23 11.53
C SER A 42 -4.47 4.90 11.59
N ARG A 43 -4.17 4.29 10.45
CA ARG A 43 -3.56 2.95 10.37
C ARG A 43 -2.39 2.92 9.39
N ARG A 44 -1.36 2.17 9.75
CA ARG A 44 -0.19 1.85 8.91
C ARG A 44 -0.11 0.34 8.72
N MET A 45 0.39 -0.08 7.56
CA MET A 45 0.76 -1.47 7.32
C MET A 45 2.01 -1.57 6.46
N MET A 46 2.76 -2.64 6.67
CA MET A 46 3.88 -3.05 5.84
C MET A 46 3.43 -4.21 4.96
N ILE A 47 3.75 -4.13 3.67
CA ILE A 47 3.39 -5.14 2.67
C ILE A 47 4.58 -5.47 1.78
N SER A 48 4.60 -6.70 1.28
CA SER A 48 5.57 -7.16 0.29
C SER A 48 5.26 -6.60 -1.11
N GLU A 49 6.25 -6.65 -2.02
CA GLU A 49 6.05 -6.38 -3.45
C GLU A 49 4.93 -7.22 -4.07
N LYS A 50 4.88 -8.52 -3.76
CA LYS A 50 3.82 -9.42 -4.24
C LYS A 50 2.42 -8.97 -3.80
N GLU A 51 2.29 -8.46 -2.58
CA GLU A 51 1.03 -7.92 -2.08
C GLU A 51 0.70 -6.56 -2.72
N MET A 52 1.70 -5.70 -2.92
CA MET A 52 1.55 -4.43 -3.62
C MET A 52 0.95 -4.66 -5.02
N ASP A 53 1.57 -5.54 -5.82
CA ASP A 53 1.13 -5.82 -7.19
C ASP A 53 -0.27 -6.44 -7.23
N LYS A 54 -0.53 -7.39 -6.33
CA LYS A 54 -1.79 -8.12 -6.27
C LYS A 54 -2.97 -7.24 -5.85
N TYR A 55 -2.79 -6.39 -4.84
CA TYR A 55 -3.91 -5.71 -4.18
C TYR A 55 -4.00 -4.22 -4.46
N PHE A 56 -2.94 -3.55 -4.93
CA PHE A 56 -2.91 -2.08 -5.01
C PHE A 56 -2.73 -1.58 -6.44
N ILE A 57 -3.40 -0.47 -6.76
CA ILE A 57 -3.21 0.31 -7.99
C ILE A 57 -2.74 1.71 -7.65
N LEU A 58 -1.73 2.21 -8.37
CA LEU A 58 -1.26 3.58 -8.27
C LEU A 58 -2.32 4.54 -8.85
N MET A 59 -2.69 5.55 -8.07
CA MET A 59 -3.63 6.60 -8.46
C MET A 59 -2.88 7.80 -9.03
N LYS A 60 -3.41 8.40 -10.10
CA LYS A 60 -2.90 9.66 -10.67
C LYS A 60 -3.09 10.84 -9.73
#